data_AF-A0A6J4FS34-F1
#
_entry.id   AF-A0A6J4FS34-F1
#
_cell.length_a   1.000
_cell.length_b   1.000
_cell.length_c   1.000
_cell.angle_alpha   90.00
_cell.angle_beta   90.00
_cell.angle_gamma   90.00
#
_symmetry.space_group_name_H-M   'P 1'
#
loop_
_entity.id
_entity.type
_entity.pdbx_description
1 polymer ?
#
loop_
_entity_poly.entity_id
_entity_poly.type
_entity_poly.pdbx_seq_one_letter_code
_entity_poly.pdbx_strand_id
1 'polypeptide(L)'
;MRRALALLFLALALPAVAAPQQQAGEHLLMSPPEGWRAVPVQRGDKMSITRLFPPGQDEKQWTELITVQIYPGADATPRGFIDNVIRYSRDNCEAAGASPVSEAPRNGYPLASVSVTCTKGRTSGMGGFVLVQAIRGKDALYVVQRQWRGAAFAKDQPPPFPAAMLQDWSSFAATVSLCDTRDSRYSCPK
;
A
#
# COMPACT_ATOMS: atom_id res chain seq x y z
N MET A 1 -1.08 -10.84 77.01
CA MET A 1 -1.93 -11.59 76.06
C MET A 1 -2.09 -10.76 74.79
N ARG A 2 -2.05 -11.42 73.62
CA ARG A 2 -2.35 -10.94 72.24
C ARG A 2 -1.30 -10.04 71.54
N ARG A 3 -0.37 -10.70 70.83
CA ARG A 3 0.41 -10.16 69.72
C ARG A 3 -0.49 -10.00 68.50
N ALA A 4 -0.60 -8.81 67.92
CA ALA A 4 -1.27 -8.58 66.64
C ALA A 4 -0.20 -8.60 65.52
N LEU A 5 -0.20 -9.65 64.70
CA LEU A 5 0.57 -9.67 63.45
C LEU A 5 -0.18 -8.85 62.41
N ALA A 6 0.38 -7.71 62.01
CA ALA A 6 -0.07 -6.97 60.84
C ALA A 6 0.48 -7.65 59.57
N LEU A 7 -0.39 -8.29 58.81
CA LEU A 7 -0.08 -8.83 57.49
C LEU A 7 -0.03 -7.67 56.49
N LEU A 8 1.17 -7.26 56.09
CA LEU A 8 1.39 -6.32 54.99
C LEU A 8 1.12 -7.06 53.67
N PHE A 9 -0.04 -6.80 53.04
CA PHE A 9 -0.30 -7.22 51.67
C PHE A 9 0.48 -6.32 50.72
N LEU A 10 1.60 -6.83 50.20
CA LEU A 10 2.38 -6.18 49.15
C LEU A 10 1.64 -6.37 47.82
N ALA A 11 0.87 -5.36 47.39
CA ALA A 11 0.21 -5.35 46.10
C ALA A 11 1.27 -5.26 44.98
N LEU A 12 1.47 -6.35 44.24
CA LEU A 12 2.25 -6.37 43.01
C LEU A 12 1.52 -5.53 41.95
N ALA A 13 1.97 -4.29 41.74
CA ALA A 13 1.54 -3.47 40.62
C ALA A 13 2.12 -4.05 39.33
N LEU A 14 1.29 -4.76 38.55
CA LEU A 14 1.65 -5.15 37.19
C LEU A 14 1.77 -3.89 36.32
N PRO A 15 2.86 -3.69 35.58
CA PRO A 15 2.97 -2.59 34.65
C PRO A 15 1.90 -2.75 33.55
N ALA A 16 1.01 -1.78 33.45
CA ALA A 16 0.04 -1.71 32.37
C ALA A 16 0.81 -1.53 31.05
N VAL A 17 0.74 -2.54 30.18
CA VAL A 17 1.25 -2.44 28.81
C VAL A 17 0.33 -1.46 28.07
N ALA A 18 0.77 -0.22 27.91
CA ALA A 18 0.06 0.77 27.12
C ALA A 18 -0.01 0.27 25.66
N ALA A 19 -1.21 0.11 25.13
CA ALA A 19 -1.40 -0.16 23.72
C ALA A 19 -0.83 1.01 22.89
N PRO A 20 -0.21 0.77 21.71
CA PRO A 20 0.27 1.84 20.85
C PRO A 20 -0.90 2.78 20.53
N GLN A 21 -0.82 4.02 21.00
CA GLN A 21 -1.86 5.00 20.72
C GLN A 21 -1.76 5.39 19.25
N GLN A 22 -2.75 4.99 18.46
CA GLN A 22 -2.82 5.35 17.06
C GLN A 22 -2.85 6.89 16.95
N GLN A 23 -1.90 7.44 16.18
CA GLN A 23 -1.79 8.90 16.00
C GLN A 23 -3.10 9.43 15.43
N ALA A 24 -3.61 10.55 15.95
CA ALA A 24 -4.86 11.10 15.44
C ALA A 24 -4.71 11.51 13.97
N GLY A 25 -5.60 11.04 13.08
CA GLY A 25 -5.52 11.40 11.67
C GLY A 25 -6.17 10.40 10.73
N GLU A 26 -5.91 10.61 9.44
CA GLU A 26 -6.19 9.65 8.39
C GLU A 26 -5.14 8.53 8.36
N HIS A 27 -5.59 7.29 8.25
CA HIS A 27 -4.73 6.12 8.14
C HIS A 27 -5.04 5.33 6.88
N LEU A 28 -3.96 4.94 6.18
CA LEU A 28 -4.04 3.93 5.14
C LEU A 28 -4.25 2.56 5.76
N LEU A 29 -5.34 1.91 5.38
CA LEU A 29 -5.62 0.52 5.65
C LEU A 29 -5.15 -0.31 4.46
N MET A 30 -4.39 -1.37 4.74
CA MET A 30 -4.09 -2.42 3.77
C MET A 30 -3.62 -3.66 4.54
N SER A 31 -3.93 -4.84 4.01
CA SER A 31 -3.44 -6.10 4.55
C SER A 31 -2.41 -6.69 3.58
N PRO A 32 -1.10 -6.40 3.76
CA PRO A 32 -0.09 -7.02 2.92
C PRO A 32 -0.08 -8.54 3.12
N PRO A 33 0.39 -9.33 2.13
CA PRO A 33 0.47 -10.77 2.31
C PRO A 33 1.41 -11.15 3.46
N GLU A 34 1.17 -12.33 4.03
CA GLU A 34 1.90 -12.81 5.20
C GLU A 34 3.42 -12.85 4.97
N GLY A 35 4.19 -12.45 5.98
CA GLY A 35 5.66 -12.46 5.94
C GLY A 35 6.29 -11.32 5.13
N TRP A 36 5.50 -10.45 4.49
CA TRP A 36 6.04 -9.29 3.78
C TRP A 36 6.59 -8.25 4.75
N ARG A 37 7.76 -7.70 4.42
CA ARG A 37 8.48 -6.75 5.28
C ARG A 37 8.45 -5.35 4.69
N ALA A 38 7.96 -4.39 5.49
CA ALA A 38 7.98 -2.98 5.15
C ALA A 38 9.37 -2.36 5.38
N VAL A 39 9.81 -1.56 4.41
CA VAL A 39 11.08 -0.84 4.37
C VAL A 39 10.79 0.61 3.96
N PRO A 40 10.94 1.58 4.87
CA PRO A 40 10.88 2.99 4.52
C PRO A 40 12.04 3.33 3.57
N VAL A 41 11.71 3.88 2.40
CA VAL A 41 12.68 4.28 1.37
C VAL A 41 12.91 5.79 1.42
N GLN A 42 11.85 6.55 1.71
CA GLN A 42 11.91 8.00 1.79
C GLN A 42 10.93 8.51 2.84
N ARG A 43 11.35 9.50 3.62
CA ARG A 43 10.48 10.24 4.54
C ARG A 43 10.79 11.73 4.43
N GLY A 44 9.79 12.51 4.06
CA GLY A 44 9.88 13.96 4.01
C GLY A 44 8.50 14.60 4.00
N ASP A 45 8.45 15.92 4.13
CA ASP A 45 7.20 16.65 4.37
C ASP A 45 6.24 16.62 3.18
N LYS A 46 6.78 16.49 1.96
CA LYS A 46 6.02 16.46 0.70
C LYS A 46 5.69 15.05 0.22
N MET A 47 6.44 14.06 0.68
CA MET A 47 6.27 12.67 0.25
C MET A 47 6.97 11.71 1.21
N SER A 48 6.29 10.60 1.52
CA SER A 48 6.92 9.42 2.10
C SER A 48 6.69 8.20 1.21
N ILE A 49 7.70 7.34 1.10
CA ILE A 49 7.64 6.10 0.34
C ILE A 49 8.04 4.95 1.26
N THR A 50 7.17 3.93 1.33
CA THR A 50 7.45 2.66 1.99
C THR A 50 7.30 1.55 0.96
N ARG A 51 8.28 0.65 0.90
CA ARG A 51 8.24 -0.54 0.06
C ARG A 51 8.08 -1.78 0.91
N LEU A 52 7.25 -2.71 0.47
CA LEU A 52 7.06 -4.00 1.12
C LEU A 52 7.54 -5.09 0.18
N PHE A 53 8.42 -5.94 0.69
CA PHE A 53 9.01 -7.05 -0.06
C PHE A 53 8.54 -8.38 0.51
N PRO A 54 8.30 -9.41 -0.32
CA PRO A 54 8.07 -10.77 0.15
C PRO A 54 9.32 -11.34 0.85
N PRO A 55 9.18 -12.44 1.60
CA PRO A 55 10.31 -13.12 2.24
C PRO A 55 11.43 -13.41 1.24
N GLY A 56 12.67 -13.07 1.61
CA GLY A 56 13.86 -13.30 0.79
C GLY A 56 14.09 -12.31 -0.36
N GLN A 57 13.23 -11.30 -0.54
CA GLN A 57 13.41 -10.26 -1.56
C GLN A 57 13.77 -8.90 -0.96
N ASP A 58 14.37 -8.05 -1.79
CA ASP A 58 14.78 -6.70 -1.42
C ASP A 58 14.82 -5.74 -2.61
N GLU A 59 15.30 -4.51 -2.38
CA GLU A 59 15.40 -3.44 -3.38
C GLU A 59 16.22 -3.84 -4.62
N LYS A 60 17.26 -4.65 -4.44
CA LYS A 60 18.18 -5.07 -5.51
C LYS A 60 17.59 -6.24 -6.29
N GLN A 61 16.93 -7.16 -5.60
CA GLN A 61 16.41 -8.40 -6.17
C GLN A 61 14.98 -8.63 -5.72
N TRP A 62 14.05 -8.37 -6.65
CA TRP A 62 12.62 -8.60 -6.44
C TRP A 62 11.89 -8.99 -7.73
N THR A 63 10.85 -9.79 -7.57
CA THR A 63 9.87 -10.16 -8.59
C THR A 63 8.49 -9.61 -8.26
N GLU A 64 8.18 -9.41 -6.97
CA GLU A 64 7.00 -8.68 -6.52
C GLU A 64 7.35 -7.63 -5.48
N LEU A 65 6.58 -6.54 -5.46
CA LEU A 65 6.75 -5.41 -4.56
C LEU A 65 5.43 -4.70 -4.32
N ILE A 66 5.19 -4.21 -3.11
CA ILE A 66 4.15 -3.22 -2.84
C ILE A 66 4.82 -1.89 -2.51
N THR A 67 4.49 -0.84 -3.23
CA THR A 67 4.95 0.53 -2.93
C THR A 67 3.77 1.34 -2.40
N VAL A 68 3.93 1.86 -1.19
CA VAL A 68 3.03 2.86 -0.59
C VAL A 68 3.68 4.22 -0.71
N GLN A 69 2.95 5.18 -1.25
CA GLN A 69 3.36 6.57 -1.36
C GLN A 69 2.29 7.44 -0.71
N ILE A 70 2.71 8.36 0.13
CA ILE A 70 1.82 9.32 0.78
C ILE A 70 2.34 10.70 0.43
N TYR A 71 1.45 11.55 -0.09
CA TYR A 71 1.74 12.91 -0.51
C TYR A 71 0.92 13.90 0.35
N PRO A 72 1.43 14.33 1.52
CA PRO A 72 0.75 15.27 2.39
C PRO A 72 0.48 16.61 1.69
N GLY A 73 -0.72 17.16 1.87
CA GLY A 73 -1.11 18.46 1.32
C GLY A 73 -1.14 18.57 -0.21
N ALA A 74 -0.92 17.47 -0.94
CA ALA A 74 -1.01 17.48 -2.40
C ALA A 74 -2.45 17.75 -2.84
N ASP A 75 -2.62 18.54 -3.91
CA ASP A 75 -3.93 18.82 -4.53
C ASP A 75 -4.23 17.91 -5.73
N ALA A 76 -3.44 16.86 -5.91
CA ALA A 76 -3.62 15.91 -7.01
C ALA A 76 -4.89 15.07 -6.81
N THR A 77 -5.68 14.94 -7.88
CA THR A 77 -6.83 14.03 -7.90
C THR A 77 -6.36 12.58 -8.12
N PRO A 78 -7.11 11.58 -7.63
CA PRO A 78 -6.81 10.18 -7.90
C PRO A 78 -6.69 9.91 -9.40
N ARG A 79 -7.64 10.43 -10.19
CA ARG A 79 -7.66 10.26 -11.63
C ARG A 79 -6.43 10.88 -12.30
N GLY A 80 -6.07 12.11 -11.92
CA GLY A 80 -4.88 12.77 -12.47
C GLY A 80 -3.58 12.01 -12.16
N PHE A 81 -3.47 11.40 -10.97
CA PHE A 81 -2.34 10.53 -10.65
C PHE A 81 -2.31 9.28 -11.56
N ILE A 82 -3.45 8.62 -11.74
CA ILE A 82 -3.57 7.46 -12.63
C ILE A 82 -3.22 7.80 -14.08
N ASP A 83 -3.66 8.94 -14.61
CA ASP A 83 -3.33 9.36 -15.98
C ASP A 83 -1.80 9.59 -16.14
N ASN A 84 -1.13 10.08 -15.10
CA ASN A 84 0.33 10.22 -15.08
C ASN A 84 1.03 8.84 -15.10
N VAL A 85 0.52 7.85 -14.36
CA VAL A 85 1.04 6.48 -14.41
C VAL A 85 0.92 5.89 -15.81
N ILE A 86 -0.25 6.03 -16.44
CA ILE A 86 -0.47 5.50 -17.80
C ILE A 86 0.49 6.17 -18.78
N ARG A 87 0.64 7.51 -18.71
CA ARG A 87 1.59 8.25 -19.55
C ARG A 87 3.02 7.79 -19.33
N TYR A 88 3.46 7.74 -18.08
CA TYR A 88 4.80 7.27 -17.71
C TYR A 88 5.09 5.87 -18.29
N SER A 89 4.15 4.94 -18.19
CA SER A 89 4.33 3.59 -18.73
C SER A 89 4.43 3.58 -20.26
N ARG A 90 3.65 4.40 -20.98
CA ARG A 90 3.79 4.52 -22.45
C ARG A 90 5.17 5.02 -22.86
N ASP A 91 5.71 5.98 -22.11
CA ASP A 91 6.99 6.60 -22.43
C ASP A 91 8.17 5.66 -22.11
N ASN A 92 8.04 4.84 -21.05
CA ASN A 92 9.15 4.04 -20.50
C ASN A 92 9.12 2.55 -20.89
N CYS A 93 8.08 2.08 -21.58
CA CYS A 93 8.00 0.72 -22.09
C CYS A 93 8.14 0.70 -23.62
N GLU A 94 8.67 -0.40 -24.17
CA GLU A 94 8.59 -0.66 -25.61
C GLU A 94 7.12 -0.78 -26.05
N ALA A 95 6.28 -1.37 -25.20
CA ALA A 95 4.84 -1.32 -25.27
C ALA A 95 4.22 -1.34 -23.88
N ALA A 96 3.13 -0.58 -23.72
CA ALA A 96 2.32 -0.61 -22.52
C ALA A 96 0.85 -0.76 -22.87
N GLY A 97 0.12 -1.53 -22.05
CA GLY A 97 -1.33 -1.67 -22.11
C GLY A 97 -1.93 -1.30 -20.77
N ALA A 98 -2.89 -0.37 -20.75
CA ALA A 98 -3.61 -0.02 -19.53
C ALA A 98 -5.03 -0.61 -19.59
N SER A 99 -5.52 -1.11 -18.45
CA SER A 99 -6.95 -1.42 -18.31
C SER A 99 -7.78 -0.13 -18.35
N PRO A 100 -9.12 -0.23 -18.51
CA PRO A 100 -9.99 0.88 -18.16
C PRO A 100 -9.71 1.36 -16.73
N VAL A 101 -9.82 2.68 -16.52
CA VAL A 101 -9.71 3.29 -15.20
C VAL A 101 -11.03 3.11 -14.47
N SER A 102 -10.98 2.62 -13.23
CA SER A 102 -12.13 2.55 -12.32
C SER A 102 -12.05 3.69 -11.32
N GLU A 103 -13.15 4.39 -11.08
CA GLU A 103 -13.25 5.56 -10.18
C GLU A 103 -14.27 5.34 -9.04
N ALA A 104 -14.40 4.09 -8.60
CA ALA A 104 -15.33 3.72 -7.53
C ALA A 104 -14.79 4.14 -6.15
N PRO A 105 -15.51 4.99 -5.39
CA PRO A 105 -15.09 5.38 -4.04
C PRO A 105 -14.95 4.19 -3.10
N ARG A 106 -14.11 4.34 -2.06
CA ARG A 106 -13.92 3.32 -1.04
C ARG A 106 -13.98 3.91 0.36
N ASN A 107 -14.84 3.34 1.20
CA ASN A 107 -15.19 3.91 2.50
C ASN A 107 -15.54 5.41 2.38
N GLY A 108 -16.22 5.81 1.30
CA GLY A 108 -16.58 7.20 1.00
C GLY A 108 -15.44 8.13 0.54
N TYR A 109 -14.21 7.64 0.40
CA TYR A 109 -13.10 8.41 -0.18
C TYR A 109 -13.04 8.26 -1.70
N PRO A 110 -12.81 9.34 -2.47
CA PRO A 110 -12.54 9.24 -3.90
C PRO A 110 -11.32 8.37 -4.18
N LEU A 111 -11.48 7.41 -5.08
CA LEU A 111 -10.44 6.45 -5.45
C LEU A 111 -10.43 6.31 -6.96
N ALA A 112 -9.24 6.22 -7.54
CA ALA A 112 -9.04 5.79 -8.92
C ALA A 112 -8.07 4.61 -8.96
N SER A 113 -8.33 3.63 -9.81
CA SER A 113 -7.47 2.46 -9.98
C SER A 113 -7.29 2.06 -11.43
N VAL A 114 -6.09 1.56 -11.75
CA VAL A 114 -5.74 1.04 -13.07
C VAL A 114 -4.77 -0.12 -12.92
N SER A 115 -4.77 -1.04 -13.87
CA SER A 115 -3.66 -1.95 -14.08
C SER A 115 -2.93 -1.62 -15.38
N VAL A 116 -1.60 -1.76 -15.38
CA VAL A 116 -0.77 -1.50 -16.55
C VAL A 116 0.20 -2.66 -16.78
N THR A 117 0.19 -3.21 -17.99
CA THR A 117 1.21 -4.12 -18.51
C THR A 117 2.31 -3.32 -19.20
N CYS A 118 3.55 -3.77 -19.03
CA CYS A 118 4.74 -3.27 -19.71
C CYS A 118 5.46 -4.47 -20.31
N THR A 119 5.47 -4.59 -21.64
CA THR A 119 6.08 -5.76 -22.31
C THR A 119 7.58 -5.86 -22.04
N LYS A 120 8.24 -4.70 -22.07
CA LYS A 120 9.66 -4.53 -21.79
C LYS A 120 9.94 -3.09 -21.41
N GLY A 121 10.45 -2.87 -20.21
CA GLY A 121 10.92 -1.56 -19.75
C GLY A 121 12.19 -1.17 -20.51
N ARG A 122 12.25 0.07 -21.01
CA ARG A 122 13.39 0.56 -21.80
C ARG A 122 14.69 0.58 -21.00
N THR A 123 14.62 0.87 -19.70
CA THR A 123 15.78 0.90 -18.81
C THR A 123 16.12 -0.47 -18.22
N SER A 124 15.10 -1.23 -17.78
CA SER A 124 15.32 -2.50 -17.08
C SER A 124 15.54 -3.67 -18.04
N GLY A 125 15.03 -3.60 -19.27
CA GLY A 125 14.94 -4.73 -20.19
C GLY A 125 13.94 -5.82 -19.77
N MET A 126 13.17 -5.59 -18.69
CA MET A 126 12.28 -6.58 -18.07
C MET A 126 10.81 -6.29 -18.38
N GLY A 127 9.99 -7.35 -18.41
CA GLY A 127 8.54 -7.23 -18.42
C GLY A 127 8.02 -6.81 -17.05
N GLY A 128 6.83 -6.20 -17.03
CA GLY A 128 6.21 -5.73 -15.80
C GLY A 128 4.69 -5.69 -15.86
N PHE A 129 4.10 -5.76 -14.66
CA PHE A 129 2.68 -5.55 -14.43
C PHE A 129 2.51 -4.77 -13.14
N VAL A 130 1.61 -3.80 -13.13
CA VAL A 130 1.32 -3.01 -11.93
C VAL A 130 -0.17 -2.80 -11.78
N LEU A 131 -0.67 -2.98 -10.56
CA LEU A 131 -1.96 -2.49 -10.12
C LEU A 131 -1.73 -1.25 -9.26
N VAL A 132 -2.36 -0.13 -9.60
CA VAL A 132 -2.26 1.13 -8.87
C VAL A 132 -3.63 1.52 -8.34
N GLN A 133 -3.69 1.91 -7.07
CA GLN A 133 -4.83 2.57 -6.44
C GLN A 133 -4.36 3.91 -5.87
N ALA A 134 -4.99 5.00 -6.29
CA ALA A 134 -4.81 6.33 -5.69
C ALA A 134 -6.09 6.69 -4.93
N ILE A 135 -5.96 7.16 -3.69
CA ILE A 135 -7.07 7.51 -2.81
C ILE A 135 -6.85 8.93 -2.29
N ARG A 136 -7.84 9.79 -2.50
CA ARG A 136 -7.83 11.15 -1.97
C ARG A 136 -8.40 11.15 -0.56
N GLY A 137 -7.53 11.32 0.42
CA GLY A 137 -7.91 11.72 1.77
C GLY A 137 -8.07 13.23 1.90
N LYS A 138 -8.47 13.68 3.08
CA LYS A 138 -8.54 15.07 3.52
C LYS A 138 -7.14 15.65 3.73
N ASP A 139 -6.19 14.86 4.19
CA ASP A 139 -4.85 15.30 4.59
C ASP A 139 -3.79 15.03 3.50
N ALA A 140 -3.99 13.99 2.69
CA ALA A 140 -3.01 13.54 1.70
C ALA A 140 -3.63 12.86 0.48
N LEU A 141 -2.82 12.67 -0.56
CA LEU A 141 -3.05 11.63 -1.57
C LEU A 141 -2.28 10.38 -1.16
N TYR A 142 -2.98 9.25 -1.08
CA TYR A 142 -2.42 7.94 -0.76
C TYR A 142 -2.38 7.09 -2.02
N VAL A 143 -1.23 6.49 -2.31
CA VAL A 143 -1.07 5.65 -3.50
C VAL A 143 -0.50 4.30 -3.07
N VAL A 144 -1.17 3.23 -3.46
CA VAL A 144 -0.70 1.86 -3.29
C VAL A 144 -0.48 1.26 -4.67
N GLN A 145 0.73 0.77 -4.90
CA GLN A 145 1.10 0.07 -6.11
C GLN A 145 1.49 -1.35 -5.73
N ARG A 146 0.91 -2.36 -6.38
CA ARG A 146 1.43 -3.73 -6.33
C ARG A 146 2.02 -4.05 -7.69
N GLN A 147 3.27 -4.49 -7.70
CA GLN A 147 4.10 -4.59 -8.88
C GLN A 147 4.66 -5.99 -9.02
N TRP A 148 4.72 -6.47 -10.26
CA TRP A 148 5.40 -7.68 -10.68
C TRP A 148 6.43 -7.33 -11.75
N ARG A 149 7.54 -8.03 -11.74
CA ARG A 149 8.62 -7.93 -12.73
C ARG A 149 9.13 -9.32 -13.09
N GLY A 150 9.36 -9.54 -14.38
CA GLY A 150 9.88 -10.81 -14.90
C GLY A 150 10.42 -10.68 -16.32
N ALA A 151 10.52 -11.82 -17.01
CA ALA A 151 10.99 -11.85 -18.39
C ALA A 151 10.16 -10.93 -19.29
N ALA A 152 10.82 -10.27 -20.24
CA ALA A 152 10.13 -9.51 -21.29
C ALA A 152 9.26 -10.44 -22.14
N PHE A 153 8.17 -9.91 -22.67
CA PHE A 153 7.18 -10.65 -23.45
C PHE A 153 6.68 -9.83 -24.64
N ALA A 154 6.14 -10.48 -25.67
CA ALA A 154 5.61 -9.77 -26.83
C ALA A 154 4.22 -9.18 -26.57
N LYS A 155 3.78 -8.20 -27.37
CA LYS A 155 2.47 -7.52 -27.22
C LYS A 155 1.27 -8.47 -27.32
N ASP A 156 1.43 -9.52 -28.11
CA ASP A 156 0.45 -10.56 -28.41
C ASP A 156 0.54 -11.76 -27.45
N GLN A 157 1.44 -11.70 -26.46
CA GLN A 157 1.60 -12.73 -25.44
C GLN A 157 1.05 -12.23 -24.10
N PRO A 158 0.42 -13.10 -23.29
CA PRO A 158 0.08 -12.74 -21.94
C PRO A 158 1.36 -12.49 -21.12
N PRO A 159 1.34 -11.57 -20.13
CA PRO A 159 2.45 -11.42 -19.22
C PRO A 159 2.75 -12.77 -18.52
N PRO A 160 4.03 -13.17 -18.36
CA PRO A 160 4.39 -14.48 -17.83
C PRO A 160 4.37 -14.50 -16.29
N PHE A 161 3.34 -13.92 -15.67
CA PHE A 161 3.11 -14.04 -14.23
C PHE A 161 2.29 -15.30 -13.89
N PRO A 162 2.35 -15.81 -12.65
CA PRO A 162 1.54 -16.96 -12.20
C PRO A 162 0.03 -16.71 -12.35
N ALA A 163 -0.72 -17.73 -12.77
CA ALA A 163 -2.16 -17.62 -13.04
C ALA A 163 -2.99 -17.12 -11.83
N ALA A 164 -2.62 -17.55 -10.61
CA ALA A 164 -3.32 -17.14 -9.38
C ALA A 164 -3.08 -15.67 -8.98
N MET A 165 -2.03 -15.03 -9.53
CA MET A 165 -1.60 -13.70 -9.11
C MET A 165 -2.71 -12.66 -9.20
N LEU A 166 -3.50 -12.67 -10.29
CA LEU A 166 -4.55 -11.68 -10.48
C LEU A 166 -5.66 -11.79 -9.43
N GLN A 167 -6.00 -13.01 -9.02
CA GLN A 167 -7.01 -13.24 -7.97
C GLN A 167 -6.50 -12.77 -6.61
N ASP A 168 -5.25 -13.06 -6.28
CA ASP A 168 -4.61 -12.64 -5.03
C ASP A 168 -4.48 -11.11 -4.96
N TRP A 169 -4.14 -10.48 -6.09
CA TRP A 169 -4.02 -9.03 -6.20
C TRP A 169 -5.37 -8.33 -6.11
N SER A 170 -6.42 -8.90 -6.70
CA SER A 170 -7.79 -8.41 -6.55
C SER A 170 -8.24 -8.46 -5.08
N SER A 171 -7.96 -9.56 -4.40
CA SER A 171 -8.27 -9.74 -2.98
C SER A 171 -7.51 -8.73 -2.10
N PHE A 172 -6.22 -8.53 -2.37
CA PHE A 172 -5.42 -7.49 -1.72
C PHE A 172 -5.99 -6.09 -1.95
N ALA A 173 -6.31 -5.74 -3.20
CA ALA A 173 -6.82 -4.41 -3.56
C ALA A 173 -8.16 -4.09 -2.90
N ALA A 174 -8.94 -5.11 -2.56
CA ALA A 174 -10.17 -4.97 -1.78
C ALA A 174 -9.92 -4.60 -0.30
N THR A 175 -8.70 -4.80 0.23
CA THR A 175 -8.34 -4.39 1.59
C THR A 175 -7.83 -2.95 1.68
N VAL A 176 -7.36 -2.39 0.56
CA VAL A 176 -6.75 -1.06 0.52
C VAL A 176 -7.83 -0.01 0.69
N SER A 177 -7.83 0.76 1.78
CA SER A 177 -8.84 1.78 2.09
C SER A 177 -8.23 2.89 2.96
N LEU A 178 -9.00 3.94 3.27
CA LEU A 178 -8.66 4.89 4.33
C LEU A 178 -9.66 4.79 5.49
N CYS A 179 -9.21 5.20 6.67
CA CYS A 179 -10.04 5.53 7.82
C CYS A 179 -9.51 6.82 8.47
N ASP A 180 -10.32 7.45 9.32
CA ASP A 180 -9.97 8.68 10.05
C ASP A 180 -10.38 8.53 11.52
N THR A 181 -9.41 8.58 12.44
CA THR A 181 -9.71 8.47 13.88
C THR A 181 -10.44 9.70 14.42
N ARG A 182 -10.51 10.79 13.66
CA ARG A 182 -11.15 12.06 14.04
C ARG A 182 -12.57 12.17 13.49
N ASP A 183 -12.99 11.29 12.56
CA ASP A 183 -14.28 11.36 11.90
C ASP A 183 -15.00 10.01 11.96
N SER A 184 -16.06 9.94 12.76
CA SER A 184 -16.81 8.70 13.00
C SER A 184 -17.47 8.13 11.73
N ARG A 185 -17.66 8.92 10.68
CA ARG A 185 -18.18 8.44 9.37
C ARG A 185 -17.18 7.53 8.66
N TYR A 186 -15.90 7.64 9.00
CA TYR A 186 -14.79 6.91 8.41
C TYR A 186 -14.00 6.15 9.47
N SER A 187 -14.70 5.60 10.48
CA SER A 187 -14.09 5.01 11.67
C SER A 187 -13.03 3.96 11.33
N CYS A 188 -11.88 4.05 12.02
CA CYS A 188 -10.84 3.03 11.92
C CYS A 188 -11.27 1.72 12.60
N PRO A 189 -10.90 0.56 12.02
CA PRO A 189 -11.08 -0.73 12.68
C PRO A 189 -10.48 -0.72 14.10
N LYS A 190 -11.14 -1.41 15.03
CA LYS A 190 -10.66 -1.59 16.40
C LYS A 190 -9.75 -2.80 16.53
#